data_AF-A0A836PV28-F1
#
_entry.id   AF-A0A836PV28-F1
#
_cell.length_a   1.000
_cell.length_b   1.000
_cell.length_c   1.000
_cell.angle_alpha   90.00
_cell.angle_beta   90.00
_cell.angle_gamma   90.00
#
_symmetry.space_group_name_H-M   'P 1'
#
loop_
_entity.id
_entity.type
_entity.pdbx_description
1 polymer ?
#
loop_
_entity_poly.entity_id
_entity_poly.type
_entity_poly.pdbx_seq_one_letter_code
_entity_poly.pdbx_strand_id
1 'polypeptide(L)'
;AYMGPPENMPEFPHYDAFDLPGITTRPYRIEYNCNWIQVLDAIMDPVHTSFLHGQSSGIQFSKGFAEVGELEFFERGIQYLGCNTRRVDDHVWVRVNELILPNFTQAGSAFATDGTKTRYFGRSSFTRWVVPVDDNHCIALAWGNFGERGDPMEYNTKEGCERIEAGEIMDRTWKERQQRPGDAEAVEGMGSISAHKGEHLMPTDYGVMVYRRRVRKLIKNLEEGKEPPQPQQKKGDIIRTNGQDTVLRAPKRNIDDHKFIKSIGSAVMKLQFDAEKMSIKDRDNYIINKLSNMEKNGVF
;
A
#
# COMPACT_ATOMS: atom_id res chain seq x y z
N ALA A 1 17.12 -8.86 1.13
CA ALA A 1 18.38 -9.55 1.49
C ALA A 1 18.94 -8.92 2.76
N TYR A 2 19.60 -9.70 3.63
CA TYR A 2 20.35 -9.17 4.77
C TYR A 2 21.84 -9.15 4.38
N MET A 3 22.46 -7.97 4.47
CA MET A 3 23.85 -7.74 4.06
C MET A 3 24.78 -7.44 5.24
N GLY A 4 24.30 -7.57 6.48
CA GLY A 4 25.10 -7.39 7.68
C GLY A 4 25.88 -8.64 8.10
N PRO A 5 26.58 -8.59 9.24
CA PRO A 5 27.28 -9.74 9.80
C PRO A 5 26.34 -10.94 10.02
N PRO A 6 26.69 -12.16 9.54
CA PRO A 6 25.82 -13.34 9.63
C PRO A 6 25.32 -13.66 11.05
N GLU A 7 26.14 -13.43 12.06
CA GLU A 7 25.83 -13.62 13.49
C GLU A 7 24.70 -12.71 14.00
N ASN A 8 24.46 -11.59 13.32
CA ASN A 8 23.42 -10.61 13.64
C ASN A 8 22.19 -10.74 12.73
N MET A 9 22.15 -11.74 11.85
CA MET A 9 21.04 -11.91 10.91
C MET A 9 19.71 -12.10 11.65
N PRO A 10 18.70 -11.24 11.41
CA PRO A 10 17.39 -11.39 12.02
C PRO A 10 16.66 -12.60 11.41
N GLU A 11 15.65 -13.09 12.14
CA GLU A 11 14.71 -14.07 11.60
C GLU A 11 13.97 -13.47 10.38
N PHE A 12 13.63 -14.31 9.41
CA PHE A 12 12.84 -13.86 8.28
C PHE A 12 11.48 -13.34 8.79
N PRO A 13 11.08 -12.12 8.43
CA PRO A 13 9.86 -11.51 8.97
C PRO A 13 8.62 -12.28 8.52
N HIS A 14 7.85 -12.77 9.47
CA HIS A 14 6.56 -13.42 9.21
C HIS A 14 5.42 -12.39 9.30
N TYR A 15 4.86 -11.99 8.17
CA TYR A 15 3.72 -11.09 8.10
C TYR A 15 2.40 -11.88 8.07
N ASP A 16 1.39 -11.41 8.80
CA ASP A 16 0.05 -12.05 8.85
C ASP A 16 -0.62 -12.16 7.47
N ALA A 17 -0.21 -11.34 6.51
CA ALA A 17 -0.68 -11.39 5.13
C ALA A 17 -0.33 -12.71 4.42
N PHE A 18 0.66 -13.47 4.89
CA PHE A 18 1.01 -14.78 4.32
C PHE A 18 0.04 -15.90 4.72
N ASP A 19 -0.63 -15.74 5.86
CA ASP A 19 -1.49 -16.76 6.46
C ASP A 19 -2.98 -16.46 6.31
N LEU A 20 -3.35 -15.54 5.42
CA LEU A 20 -4.74 -15.15 5.22
C LEU A 20 -5.58 -16.32 4.69
N PRO A 21 -6.62 -16.78 5.42
CA PRO A 21 -7.45 -17.89 4.96
C PRO A 21 -8.15 -17.57 3.64
N GLY A 22 -8.16 -18.56 2.73
CA GLY A 22 -8.83 -18.44 1.44
C GLY A 22 -8.10 -17.55 0.42
N ILE A 23 -6.85 -17.16 0.68
CA ILE A 23 -5.98 -16.47 -0.26
C ILE A 23 -5.03 -17.47 -0.93
N THR A 24 -5.02 -17.45 -2.27
CA THR A 24 -4.01 -18.11 -3.10
C THR A 24 -2.98 -17.08 -3.52
N THR A 25 -1.70 -17.35 -3.27
CA THR A 25 -0.61 -16.45 -3.63
C THR A 25 0.09 -16.88 -4.92
N ARG A 26 0.44 -15.93 -5.79
CA ARG A 26 1.29 -16.17 -6.97
C ARG A 26 2.60 -15.40 -6.84
N PRO A 27 3.78 -16.05 -6.92
CA PRO A 27 5.04 -15.33 -6.90
C PRO A 27 5.23 -14.60 -8.22
N TYR A 28 5.74 -13.37 -8.15
CA TYR A 28 6.20 -12.64 -9.32
C TYR A 28 7.44 -11.80 -9.00
N ARG A 29 8.11 -11.37 -10.07
CA ARG A 29 9.32 -10.57 -10.03
C ARG A 29 9.22 -9.48 -11.09
N ILE A 30 9.45 -8.23 -10.70
CA ILE A 30 9.58 -7.10 -11.62
C ILE A 30 10.90 -6.38 -11.36
N GLU A 31 11.60 -6.04 -12.42
CA GLU A 31 12.84 -5.29 -12.39
C GLU A 31 12.55 -3.83 -12.71
N TYR A 32 13.19 -2.93 -11.98
CA TYR A 32 13.11 -1.49 -12.20
C TYR A 32 14.52 -0.92 -12.42
N ASN A 33 14.64 -0.05 -13.41
CA ASN A 33 15.88 0.67 -13.73
C ASN A 33 16.01 1.97 -12.92
N CYS A 34 15.70 1.88 -11.63
CA CYS A 34 15.88 2.97 -10.69
C CYS A 34 16.19 2.49 -9.27
N ASN A 35 16.55 3.44 -8.41
CA ASN A 35 16.78 3.22 -7.01
C ASN A 35 15.50 2.75 -6.29
N TRP A 36 15.64 1.79 -5.38
CA TRP A 36 14.52 1.22 -4.62
C TRP A 36 13.67 2.25 -3.86
N ILE A 37 14.24 3.38 -3.44
CA ILE A 37 13.50 4.46 -2.77
C ILE A 37 12.40 5.04 -3.68
N GLN A 38 12.65 5.17 -4.99
CA GLN A 38 11.64 5.70 -5.93
C GLN A 38 10.39 4.81 -5.99
N VAL A 39 10.58 3.49 -5.98
CA VAL A 39 9.45 2.53 -5.96
C VAL A 39 8.73 2.55 -4.60
N LEU A 40 9.44 2.84 -3.50
CA LEU A 40 8.82 3.04 -2.19
C LEU A 40 8.08 4.37 -2.07
N ASP A 41 8.53 5.42 -2.74
CA ASP A 41 7.81 6.70 -2.75
C ASP A 41 6.42 6.53 -3.34
N ALA A 42 6.29 5.75 -4.42
CA ALA A 42 4.99 5.42 -5.01
C ALA A 42 4.03 4.79 -3.99
N ILE A 43 4.49 3.92 -3.09
CA ILE A 43 3.59 3.32 -2.09
C ILE A 43 3.09 4.35 -1.07
N MET A 44 3.94 5.32 -0.70
CA MET A 44 3.65 6.35 0.29
C MET A 44 3.11 7.65 -0.33
N ASP A 45 2.80 7.63 -1.63
CA ASP A 45 2.05 8.66 -2.35
C ASP A 45 0.68 8.10 -2.78
N PRO A 46 -0.37 8.20 -1.96
CA PRO A 46 -1.69 7.73 -2.39
C PRO A 46 -2.33 8.59 -3.50
N VAL A 47 -1.76 9.76 -3.80
CA VAL A 47 -2.34 10.74 -4.73
C VAL A 47 -2.06 10.36 -6.17
N HIS A 48 -0.88 9.80 -6.49
CA HIS A 48 -0.60 9.35 -7.87
C HIS A 48 -1.68 8.39 -8.37
N THR A 49 -2.33 7.61 -7.49
CA THR A 49 -3.36 6.66 -7.91
C THR A 49 -4.53 7.33 -8.64
N SER A 50 -4.89 8.56 -8.26
CA SER A 50 -5.94 9.34 -8.92
C SER A 50 -5.50 9.91 -10.26
N PHE A 51 -4.24 10.34 -10.35
CA PHE A 51 -3.70 10.95 -11.56
C PHE A 51 -3.21 9.90 -12.56
N LEU A 52 -2.20 9.10 -12.18
CA LEU A 52 -1.56 8.10 -13.03
C LEU A 52 -2.53 7.02 -13.50
N HIS A 53 -3.30 6.41 -12.57
CA HIS A 53 -4.13 5.25 -12.89
C HIS A 53 -5.57 5.58 -13.29
N GLY A 54 -5.93 6.86 -13.38
CA GLY A 54 -7.30 7.31 -13.62
C GLY A 54 -7.44 8.48 -14.60
N GLN A 55 -6.50 9.43 -14.61
CA GLN A 55 -6.63 10.66 -15.39
C GLN A 55 -5.61 10.76 -16.53
N SER A 56 -4.32 10.61 -16.27
CA SER A 56 -3.27 10.83 -17.28
C SER A 56 -3.08 9.65 -18.22
N SER A 57 -3.00 8.42 -17.69
CA SER A 57 -2.80 7.20 -18.48
C SER A 57 -4.10 6.53 -18.92
N GLY A 58 -5.24 7.14 -18.62
CA GLY A 58 -6.57 6.52 -18.69
C GLY A 58 -6.85 5.62 -17.48
N ILE A 59 -7.97 4.90 -17.54
CA ILE A 59 -8.39 4.00 -16.46
C ILE A 59 -7.60 2.69 -16.56
N GLN A 60 -6.66 2.47 -15.64
CA GLN A 60 -5.87 1.24 -15.54
C GLN A 60 -6.54 0.17 -14.66
N PHE A 61 -7.26 0.61 -13.62
CA PHE A 61 -7.96 -0.27 -12.68
C PHE A 61 -9.48 -0.11 -12.73
N SER A 62 -9.98 1.03 -12.28
CA SER A 62 -11.41 1.38 -12.32
C SER A 62 -11.62 2.88 -12.23
N LYS A 63 -12.83 3.37 -12.55
CA LYS A 63 -13.16 4.80 -12.48
C LYS A 63 -12.98 5.38 -11.06
N GLY A 64 -13.28 4.59 -10.03
CA GLY A 64 -13.16 5.04 -8.63
C GLY A 64 -11.73 5.32 -8.19
N PHE A 65 -10.70 4.87 -8.93
CA PHE A 65 -9.33 5.28 -8.67
C PHE A 65 -9.09 6.76 -9.01
N ALA A 66 -9.78 7.31 -10.01
CA ALA A 66 -9.59 8.69 -10.49
C ALA A 66 -10.08 9.76 -9.49
N GLU A 67 -10.82 9.36 -8.46
CA GLU A 67 -11.34 10.24 -7.42
C GLU A 67 -10.23 10.66 -6.45
N VAL A 68 -10.11 11.97 -6.23
CA VAL A 68 -9.18 12.54 -5.25
C VAL A 68 -9.87 12.57 -3.88
N GLY A 69 -9.26 11.91 -2.89
CA GLY A 69 -9.81 11.79 -1.56
C GLY A 69 -9.07 12.59 -0.48
N GLU A 70 -9.54 12.43 0.74
CA GLU A 70 -8.92 12.95 1.96
C GLU A 70 -7.79 12.03 2.40
N LEU A 71 -6.61 12.61 2.62
CA LEU A 71 -5.42 11.88 3.03
C LEU A 71 -5.22 11.91 4.53
N GLU A 72 -4.85 10.76 5.07
CA GLU A 72 -4.36 10.61 6.44
C GLU A 72 -3.12 9.71 6.44
N PHE A 73 -2.12 10.07 7.24
CA PHE A 73 -0.89 9.30 7.38
C PHE A 73 -0.71 8.86 8.83
N PHE A 74 -0.33 7.61 9.04
CA PHE A 74 -0.12 7.04 10.36
C PHE A 74 1.29 6.46 10.48
N GLU A 75 1.97 6.79 11.58
CA GLU A 75 3.31 6.32 11.90
C GLU A 75 3.25 5.40 13.13
N ARG A 76 3.64 4.14 12.96
CA ARG A 76 3.62 3.11 14.01
C ARG A 76 4.98 2.42 14.11
N GLY A 77 5.92 3.10 14.75
CA GLY A 77 7.31 2.63 14.90
C GLY A 77 8.07 2.66 13.57
N ILE A 78 8.05 1.55 12.82
CA ILE A 78 8.61 1.46 11.47
C ILE A 78 7.60 1.08 10.39
N GLN A 79 6.32 1.02 10.77
CA GLN A 79 5.20 0.87 9.87
C GLN A 79 4.61 2.25 9.57
N TYR A 80 4.40 2.53 8.30
CA TYR A 80 3.84 3.77 7.77
C TYR A 80 2.61 3.40 6.94
N LEU A 81 1.53 4.14 7.14
CA LEU A 81 0.26 3.91 6.45
C LEU A 81 -0.16 5.20 5.75
N GLY A 82 -0.42 5.12 4.45
CA GLY A 82 -1.04 6.18 3.66
C GLY A 82 -2.50 5.81 3.39
N CYS A 83 -3.43 6.52 4.01
CA CYS A 83 -4.86 6.34 3.81
C CYS A 83 -5.39 7.39 2.84
N ASN A 84 -6.08 6.93 1.79
CA ASN A 84 -6.83 7.77 0.86
C ASN A 84 -8.30 7.41 0.99
N THR A 85 -9.08 8.33 1.59
CA THR A 85 -10.52 8.15 1.78
C THR A 85 -11.28 9.00 0.78
N ARG A 86 -11.98 8.36 -0.15
CA ARG A 86 -12.67 9.01 -1.26
C ARG A 86 -14.12 8.60 -1.36
N ARG A 87 -14.93 9.46 -1.96
CA ARG A 87 -16.33 9.17 -2.26
C ARG A 87 -16.45 8.59 -3.66
N VAL A 88 -17.24 7.52 -3.79
CA VAL A 88 -17.66 6.95 -5.07
C VAL A 88 -19.17 6.76 -4.98
N ASP A 89 -19.93 7.59 -5.69
CA ASP A 89 -21.39 7.65 -5.57
C ASP A 89 -21.87 7.78 -4.10
N ASP A 90 -22.72 6.87 -3.65
CA ASP A 90 -23.24 6.77 -2.29
C ASP A 90 -22.29 6.07 -1.30
N HIS A 91 -21.10 5.65 -1.75
CA HIS A 91 -20.13 4.92 -0.95
C HIS A 91 -18.92 5.77 -0.61
N VAL A 92 -18.29 5.41 0.50
CA VAL A 92 -17.00 5.96 0.95
C VAL A 92 -16.02 4.82 0.97
N TRP A 93 -14.95 4.98 0.18
CA TRP A 93 -13.88 4.02 0.02
C TRP A 93 -12.65 4.50 0.77
N VAL A 94 -12.29 3.76 1.81
CA VAL A 94 -11.07 3.90 2.60
C VAL A 94 -10.04 2.91 2.06
N ARG A 95 -9.07 3.42 1.28
CA ARG A 95 -7.93 2.64 0.77
C ARG A 95 -6.69 2.93 1.61
N VAL A 96 -5.95 1.89 1.98
CA VAL A 96 -4.74 2.02 2.80
C VAL A 96 -3.57 1.33 2.12
N ASN A 97 -2.54 2.12 1.85
CA ASN A 97 -1.23 1.64 1.45
C ASN A 97 -0.33 1.56 2.67
N GLU A 98 0.60 0.61 2.67
CA GLU A 98 1.45 0.30 3.82
C GLU A 98 2.90 0.10 3.40
N LEU A 99 3.81 0.71 4.17
CA LEU A 99 5.25 0.53 4.12
C LEU A 99 5.73 0.09 5.50
N ILE A 100 6.35 -1.08 5.59
CA ILE A 100 7.08 -1.54 6.78
C ILE A 100 8.57 -1.54 6.42
N LEU A 101 9.34 -0.70 7.12
CA LEU A 101 10.76 -0.58 6.83
C LEU A 101 11.49 -1.92 7.08
N PRO A 102 12.56 -2.21 6.33
CA PRO A 102 13.18 -1.31 5.36
C PRO A 102 12.39 -1.17 4.05
N ASN A 103 11.78 -2.24 3.53
CA ASN A 103 11.35 -2.28 2.14
C ASN A 103 10.13 -3.16 1.83
N PHE A 104 9.35 -3.54 2.85
CA PHE A 104 8.12 -4.31 2.66
C PHE A 104 6.94 -3.38 2.38
N THR A 105 6.16 -3.66 1.35
CA THR A 105 5.05 -2.81 0.94
C THR A 105 3.80 -3.61 0.59
N GLN A 106 2.65 -2.98 0.78
CA GLN A 106 1.33 -3.49 0.44
C GLN A 106 0.41 -2.35 0.02
N ALA A 107 -0.50 -2.62 -0.91
CA ALA A 107 -1.61 -1.73 -1.25
C ALA A 107 -2.92 -2.52 -1.25
N GLY A 108 -4.06 -1.84 -1.13
CA GLY A 108 -5.36 -2.47 -1.34
C GLY A 108 -5.48 -3.16 -2.71
N SER A 109 -6.53 -3.96 -2.88
CA SER A 109 -6.89 -4.63 -4.14
C SER A 109 -6.82 -3.71 -5.36
N ALA A 110 -6.36 -4.23 -6.50
CA ALA A 110 -6.30 -3.51 -7.75
C ALA A 110 -7.60 -3.68 -8.54
N PHE A 111 -8.18 -4.88 -8.51
CA PHE A 111 -9.31 -5.28 -9.35
C PHE A 111 -10.56 -5.65 -8.56
N ALA A 112 -10.43 -6.07 -7.29
CA ALA A 112 -11.58 -6.44 -6.46
C ALA A 112 -12.38 -5.25 -5.92
N THR A 113 -11.83 -4.03 -5.93
CA THR A 113 -12.49 -2.84 -5.37
C THR A 113 -12.46 -1.67 -6.35
N ASP A 114 -13.64 -1.14 -6.65
CA ASP A 114 -13.83 0.08 -7.45
C ASP A 114 -14.56 1.19 -6.67
N GLY A 115 -14.86 0.96 -5.40
CA GLY A 115 -15.58 1.88 -4.52
C GLY A 115 -17.10 1.87 -4.70
N THR A 116 -17.67 1.10 -5.63
CA THR A 116 -19.11 1.14 -5.94
C THR A 116 -19.94 0.13 -5.13
N LYS A 117 -19.28 -0.82 -4.47
CA LYS A 117 -19.91 -1.90 -3.69
C LYS A 117 -19.27 -2.01 -2.33
N THR A 118 -20.12 -2.23 -1.32
CA THR A 118 -19.68 -2.50 0.06
C THR A 118 -18.64 -3.62 0.11
N ARG A 119 -17.56 -3.37 0.84
CA ARG A 119 -16.48 -4.31 1.11
C ARG A 119 -15.95 -4.04 2.49
N TYR A 120 -15.97 -5.04 3.37
CA TYR A 120 -15.47 -4.89 4.72
C TYR A 120 -14.08 -5.49 4.83
N PHE A 121 -13.07 -4.65 5.08
CA PHE A 121 -11.71 -5.08 5.39
C PHE A 121 -11.11 -6.07 4.37
N GLY A 122 -11.20 -5.68 3.10
CA GLY A 122 -10.48 -6.33 2.00
C GLY A 122 -8.97 -6.20 2.21
N ARG A 123 -8.23 -7.24 1.88
CA ARG A 123 -6.78 -7.35 2.04
C ARG A 123 -6.05 -7.02 0.74
N SER A 124 -4.74 -6.85 0.87
CA SER A 124 -3.87 -6.31 -0.17
C SER A 124 -3.80 -7.15 -1.44
N SER A 125 -3.73 -6.49 -2.61
CA SER A 125 -3.51 -7.14 -3.92
C SER A 125 -2.15 -7.81 -4.01
N PHE A 126 -1.13 -7.21 -3.40
CA PHE A 126 0.22 -7.73 -3.35
C PHE A 126 0.82 -7.62 -1.95
N THR A 127 1.78 -8.49 -1.68
CA THR A 127 2.80 -8.31 -0.64
C THR A 127 4.17 -8.34 -1.30
N ARG A 128 4.92 -7.24 -1.27
CA ARG A 128 6.18 -7.15 -2.01
C ARG A 128 7.32 -6.57 -1.18
N TRP A 129 8.53 -7.00 -1.50
CA TRP A 129 9.76 -6.34 -1.08
C TRP A 129 10.38 -5.65 -2.28
N VAL A 130 10.72 -4.37 -2.14
CA VAL A 130 11.54 -3.66 -3.12
C VAL A 130 13.00 -3.82 -2.71
N VAL A 131 13.70 -4.75 -3.35
CA VAL A 131 15.06 -5.14 -2.99
C VAL A 131 16.06 -4.34 -3.83
N PRO A 132 16.97 -3.56 -3.23
CA PRO A 132 18.05 -2.94 -3.98
C PRO A 132 18.97 -4.02 -4.56
N VAL A 133 19.30 -3.89 -5.84
CA VAL A 133 20.34 -4.71 -6.52
C VAL A 133 21.66 -3.96 -6.50
N ASP A 134 21.60 -2.70 -6.92
CA ASP A 134 22.69 -1.72 -6.85
C ASP A 134 22.11 -0.31 -6.67
N ASP A 135 22.92 0.73 -6.88
CA ASP A 135 22.50 2.12 -6.73
C ASP A 135 21.40 2.55 -7.72
N ASN A 136 21.36 1.92 -8.90
CA ASN A 136 20.55 2.30 -10.06
C ASN A 136 19.49 1.26 -10.45
N HIS A 137 19.47 0.09 -9.81
CA HIS A 137 18.52 -0.98 -10.10
C HIS A 137 17.93 -1.58 -8.83
N CYS A 138 16.66 -1.93 -8.90
CA CYS A 138 15.99 -2.69 -7.86
C CYS A 138 15.03 -3.73 -8.43
N ILE A 139 14.61 -4.66 -7.57
CA ILE A 139 13.69 -5.75 -7.93
C ILE A 139 12.55 -5.74 -6.93
N ALA A 140 11.31 -5.71 -7.43
CA ALA A 140 10.15 -6.10 -6.66
C ALA A 140 10.04 -7.64 -6.65
N LEU A 141 10.23 -8.23 -5.48
CA LEU A 141 9.93 -9.65 -5.22
C LEU A 141 8.63 -9.72 -4.45
N ALA A 142 7.64 -10.40 -5.00
CA ALA A 142 6.27 -10.23 -4.53
C ALA A 142 5.42 -11.48 -4.64
N TRP A 143 4.34 -11.47 -3.87
CA TRP A 143 3.19 -12.35 -4.01
C TRP A 143 1.98 -11.51 -4.44
N GLY A 144 1.34 -11.88 -5.54
CA GLY A 144 -0.02 -11.45 -5.84
C GLY A 144 -1.00 -12.29 -5.03
N ASN A 145 -1.98 -11.66 -4.40
CA ASN A 145 -2.89 -12.29 -3.44
C ASN A 145 -4.31 -12.37 -4.02
N PHE A 146 -4.79 -13.59 -4.25
CA PHE A 146 -6.07 -13.83 -4.94
C PHE A 146 -7.06 -14.58 -4.05
N GLY A 147 -8.32 -14.13 -4.02
CA GLY A 147 -9.38 -14.74 -3.22
C GLY A 147 -10.45 -13.73 -2.83
N GLU A 148 -11.42 -14.13 -2.01
CA GLU A 148 -12.56 -13.29 -1.61
C GLU A 148 -12.13 -11.94 -1.00
N ARG A 149 -11.08 -11.97 -0.18
CA ARG A 149 -10.49 -10.78 0.45
C ARG A 149 -9.29 -10.23 -0.31
N GLY A 150 -8.80 -10.87 -1.38
CA GLY A 150 -7.75 -10.36 -2.26
C GLY A 150 -8.33 -9.88 -3.58
N ASP A 151 -7.52 -9.95 -4.64
CA ASP A 151 -7.99 -9.76 -6.02
C ASP A 151 -8.66 -11.02 -6.60
N PRO A 152 -9.49 -10.91 -7.65
CA PRO A 152 -10.21 -12.06 -8.20
C PRO A 152 -9.27 -13.08 -8.85
N MET A 153 -9.64 -14.37 -8.77
CA MET A 153 -8.80 -15.48 -9.26
C MET A 153 -8.51 -15.43 -10.76
N GLU A 154 -9.37 -14.78 -11.56
CA GLU A 154 -9.14 -14.57 -13.00
C GLU A 154 -7.88 -13.74 -13.30
N TYR A 155 -7.43 -12.92 -12.34
CA TYR A 155 -6.18 -12.15 -12.44
C TYR A 155 -4.97 -12.90 -11.88
N ASN A 156 -5.12 -14.17 -11.46
CA ASN A 156 -4.00 -15.03 -11.04
C ASN A 156 -3.18 -15.52 -12.25
N THR A 157 -2.64 -14.57 -12.99
CA THR A 157 -1.83 -14.76 -14.19
C THR A 157 -0.57 -13.91 -14.09
N LYS A 158 0.37 -14.12 -15.02
CA LYS A 158 1.54 -13.25 -15.14
C LYS A 158 1.12 -11.79 -15.36
N GLU A 159 0.28 -11.56 -16.37
CA GLU A 159 -0.21 -10.21 -16.72
C GLU A 159 -0.99 -9.55 -15.59
N GLY A 160 -1.81 -10.31 -14.85
CA GLY A 160 -2.53 -9.78 -13.70
C GLY A 160 -1.58 -9.27 -12.62
N CYS A 161 -0.51 -9.99 -12.32
CA CYS A 161 0.52 -9.54 -11.38
C CYS A 161 1.28 -8.31 -11.88
N GLU A 162 1.63 -8.25 -13.18
CA GLU A 162 2.30 -7.07 -13.75
C GLU A 162 1.42 -5.82 -13.65
N ARG A 163 0.12 -5.95 -13.95
CA ARG A 163 -0.83 -4.84 -13.79
C ARG A 163 -1.07 -4.46 -12.34
N ILE A 164 -1.11 -5.41 -11.41
CA ILE A 164 -1.18 -5.13 -9.96
C ILE A 164 0.05 -4.34 -9.51
N GLU A 165 1.23 -4.66 -10.06
CA GLU A 165 2.50 -4.06 -9.67
C GLU A 165 2.72 -2.65 -10.24
N ALA A 166 2.27 -2.40 -11.48
CA ALA A 166 2.60 -1.18 -12.21
C ALA A 166 1.46 -0.54 -13.01
N GLY A 167 0.24 -1.04 -12.92
CA GLY A 167 -0.92 -0.56 -13.70
C GLY A 167 -0.99 -1.05 -15.15
N GLU A 168 0.11 -1.58 -15.70
CA GLU A 168 0.21 -2.09 -17.08
C GLU A 168 1.13 -3.32 -17.14
N ILE A 169 1.10 -4.06 -18.25
CA ILE A 169 2.01 -5.20 -18.48
C ILE A 169 3.46 -4.71 -18.74
N MET A 170 4.47 -5.53 -18.46
CA MET A 170 5.87 -5.09 -18.60
C MET A 170 6.37 -5.13 -20.05
N ASP A 171 5.92 -6.13 -20.80
CA ASP A 171 6.29 -6.31 -22.21
C ASP A 171 5.42 -5.41 -23.10
N ARG A 172 5.91 -4.19 -23.33
CA ARG A 172 5.27 -3.15 -24.14
C ARG A 172 6.31 -2.44 -24.98
N THR A 173 5.92 -2.00 -26.18
CA THR A 173 6.75 -1.15 -27.03
C THR A 173 7.01 0.21 -26.38
N TRP A 174 8.09 0.88 -26.79
CA TRP A 174 8.40 2.24 -26.32
C TRP A 174 7.22 3.22 -26.52
N LYS A 175 6.52 3.10 -27.66
CA LYS A 175 5.37 3.95 -27.97
C LYS A 175 4.20 3.72 -27.01
N GLU A 176 3.91 2.47 -26.69
CA GLU A 176 2.83 2.14 -25.73
C GLU A 176 3.16 2.64 -24.32
N ARG A 177 4.40 2.45 -23.88
CA ARG A 177 4.90 2.97 -22.60
C ARG A 177 4.76 4.50 -22.51
N GLN A 178 5.09 5.21 -23.58
CA GLN A 178 4.93 6.67 -23.64
C GLN A 178 3.47 7.12 -23.66
N GLN A 179 2.59 6.39 -24.35
CA GLN A 179 1.17 6.76 -24.48
C GLN A 179 0.35 6.44 -23.22
N ARG A 180 0.70 5.36 -22.52
CA ARG A 180 -0.01 4.85 -21.35
C ARG A 180 0.99 4.42 -20.28
N PRO A 181 1.66 5.38 -19.62
CA PRO A 181 2.67 5.06 -18.61
C PRO A 181 2.03 4.39 -17.40
N GLY A 182 2.70 3.37 -16.88
CA GLY A 182 2.43 2.79 -15.57
C GLY A 182 3.41 3.32 -14.52
N ASP A 183 3.45 2.67 -13.35
CA ASP A 183 4.38 3.04 -12.29
C ASP A 183 5.83 2.90 -12.74
N ALA A 184 6.16 1.87 -13.53
CA ALA A 184 7.51 1.65 -14.04
C ALA A 184 8.03 2.86 -14.83
N GLU A 185 7.24 3.37 -15.79
CA GLU A 185 7.62 4.56 -16.55
C GLU A 185 7.65 5.82 -15.67
N ALA A 186 6.74 5.94 -14.71
CA ALA A 186 6.69 7.10 -13.82
C ALA A 186 7.92 7.17 -12.90
N VAL A 187 8.30 6.05 -12.28
CA VAL A 187 9.45 6.01 -11.37
C VAL A 187 10.78 6.09 -12.11
N GLU A 188 10.92 5.41 -13.26
CA GLU A 188 12.15 5.46 -14.06
C GLU A 188 12.32 6.80 -14.80
N GLY A 189 11.22 7.48 -15.13
CA GLY A 189 11.22 8.79 -15.78
C GLY A 189 11.87 9.90 -14.95
N MET A 190 11.98 9.72 -13.63
CA MET A 190 12.72 10.62 -12.73
C MET A 190 14.25 10.45 -12.82
N GLY A 191 14.72 9.48 -13.61
CA GLY A 191 16.12 9.04 -13.67
C GLY A 191 16.39 7.81 -12.81
N SER A 192 17.60 7.26 -12.91
CA SER A 192 17.99 6.08 -12.13
C SER A 192 18.09 6.35 -10.63
N ILE A 193 18.38 7.60 -10.24
CA ILE A 193 18.34 8.09 -8.87
C ILE A 193 17.68 9.48 -8.86
N SER A 194 16.58 9.64 -8.13
CA SER A 194 15.91 10.94 -8.00
C SER A 194 16.81 11.99 -7.35
N ALA A 195 16.84 13.19 -7.94
CA ALA A 195 17.59 14.33 -7.44
C ALA A 195 16.85 15.06 -6.30
N HIS A 196 16.81 14.45 -5.10
CA HIS A 196 16.08 14.96 -3.93
C HIS A 196 16.29 16.44 -3.58
N LYS A 197 17.46 17.02 -3.90
CA LYS A 197 17.77 18.44 -3.64
C LYS A 197 16.88 19.42 -4.43
N GLY A 198 16.33 18.99 -5.56
CA GLY A 198 15.46 19.79 -6.42
C GLY A 198 13.96 19.55 -6.19
N GLU A 199 13.59 18.63 -5.30
CA GLU A 199 12.18 18.30 -5.01
C GLU A 199 11.52 19.40 -4.16
N HIS A 200 10.27 19.72 -4.49
CA HIS A 200 9.44 20.67 -3.75
C HIS A 200 8.27 19.91 -3.11
N LEU A 201 8.49 19.40 -1.90
CA LEU A 201 7.51 18.58 -1.20
C LEU A 201 6.31 19.41 -0.74
N MET A 202 5.12 18.92 -1.04
CA MET A 202 3.82 19.50 -0.69
C MET A 202 3.16 18.72 0.46
N PRO A 203 2.07 19.22 1.07
CA PRO A 203 1.41 18.52 2.18
C PRO A 203 0.98 17.08 1.87
N THR A 204 0.69 16.77 0.60
CA THR A 204 0.38 15.42 0.12
C THR A 204 1.57 14.46 0.23
N ASP A 205 2.79 14.98 0.24
CA ASP A 205 4.04 14.21 0.31
C ASP A 205 4.47 13.95 1.77
N TYR A 206 3.59 14.16 2.75
CA TYR A 206 3.91 13.95 4.15
C TYR A 206 4.46 12.54 4.39
N GLY A 207 3.79 11.51 3.85
CA GLY A 207 4.22 10.11 3.95
C GLY A 207 5.65 9.91 3.45
N VAL A 208 5.93 10.39 2.23
CA VAL A 208 7.27 10.37 1.60
C VAL A 208 8.31 11.06 2.48
N MET A 209 8.00 12.26 2.97
CA MET A 209 8.91 13.03 3.83
C MET A 209 9.27 12.27 5.12
N VAL A 210 8.28 11.73 5.84
CA VAL A 210 8.52 11.15 7.17
C VAL A 210 9.29 9.83 7.10
N TYR A 211 8.94 8.94 6.17
CA TYR A 211 9.64 7.65 6.07
C TYR A 211 11.08 7.86 5.57
N ARG A 212 11.31 8.75 4.59
CA ARG A 212 12.67 9.09 4.12
C ARG A 212 13.51 9.71 5.25
N ARG A 213 12.91 10.56 6.09
CA ARG A 213 13.58 11.10 7.29
C ARG A 213 13.94 9.98 8.27
N ARG A 214 13.05 9.00 8.47
CA ARG A 214 13.32 7.83 9.31
C ARG A 214 14.48 7.00 8.77
N VAL A 215 14.49 6.68 7.47
CA VAL A 215 15.56 5.91 6.84
C VAL A 215 16.91 6.60 7.04
N ARG A 216 17.01 7.90 6.77
CA ARG A 216 18.26 8.68 7.02
C ARG A 216 18.70 8.63 8.49
N LYS A 217 17.76 8.70 9.43
CA LYS A 217 18.07 8.58 10.86
C LYS A 217 18.55 7.17 11.23
N LEU A 218 17.95 6.13 10.67
CA LEU A 218 18.37 4.75 10.91
C LEU A 218 19.77 4.45 10.34
N ILE A 219 20.09 5.01 9.18
CA ILE A 219 21.46 4.93 8.60
C ILE A 219 22.48 5.57 9.55
N LYS A 220 22.24 6.81 10.00
CA LYS A 220 23.16 7.49 10.94
C LYS A 220 23.30 6.75 12.27
N ASN A 221 22.20 6.22 12.79
CA ASN A 221 22.22 5.42 14.01
C ASN A 221 23.08 4.16 13.84
N LEU A 222 22.98 3.49 12.68
CA LEU A 222 23.78 2.31 12.37
C LEU A 222 25.26 2.64 12.26
N GLU A 223 25.63 3.78 11.66
CA GLU A 223 27.01 4.30 11.65
C GLU A 223 27.57 4.52 13.07
N GLU A 224 26.70 4.86 14.03
CA GLU A 224 27.03 4.99 15.46
C GLU A 224 26.96 3.66 16.24
N GLY A 225 26.75 2.52 15.56
CA GLY A 225 26.67 1.19 16.18
C GLY A 225 25.32 0.86 16.82
N LYS A 226 24.25 1.62 16.52
CA LYS A 226 22.89 1.35 16.98
C LYS A 226 22.11 0.63 15.88
N GLU A 227 21.86 -0.65 16.08
CA GLU A 227 21.09 -1.49 15.14
C GLU A 227 19.69 -0.93 14.85
N PRO A 228 19.20 -1.04 13.60
CA PRO A 228 17.85 -0.62 13.26
C PRO A 228 16.82 -1.54 13.92
N PRO A 229 15.63 -1.01 14.25
CA PRO A 229 14.55 -1.82 14.77
C PRO A 229 14.10 -2.86 13.74
N GLN A 230 13.75 -4.04 14.22
CA GLN A 230 13.18 -5.09 13.38
C GLN A 230 11.65 -4.95 13.32
N PRO A 231 10.99 -5.38 12.22
CA PRO A 231 9.52 -5.41 12.13
C PRO A 231 8.85 -6.21 13.24
N GLN A 232 9.52 -7.26 13.72
CA GLN A 232 9.07 -8.07 14.84
C GLN A 232 9.42 -7.41 16.17
N GLN A 233 8.45 -7.32 17.08
CA GLN A 233 8.66 -6.81 18.44
C GLN A 233 9.32 -7.86 19.34
N LYS A 234 8.94 -9.13 19.17
CA LYS A 234 9.57 -10.28 19.81
C LYS A 234 9.85 -11.35 18.76
N LYS A 235 10.89 -12.15 19.00
CA LYS A 235 11.26 -13.25 18.13
C LYS A 235 10.08 -14.24 18.00
N GLY A 236 9.78 -14.66 16.77
CA GLY A 236 8.64 -15.53 16.45
C GLY A 236 7.27 -14.84 16.40
N ASP A 237 7.17 -13.53 16.69
CA ASP A 237 5.89 -12.81 16.55
C ASP A 237 5.52 -12.64 15.07
N ILE A 238 4.23 -12.81 14.79
CA ILE A 238 3.65 -12.45 13.49
C ILE A 238 3.48 -10.93 13.43
N ILE A 239 4.01 -10.33 12.37
CA ILE A 239 3.92 -8.90 12.08
C ILE A 239 2.54 -8.62 11.47
N ARG A 240 1.80 -7.71 12.09
CA ARG A 240 0.47 -7.33 11.63
C ARG A 240 0.54 -6.31 10.51
N THR A 241 -0.20 -6.55 9.45
CA THR A 241 -0.31 -5.66 8.30
C THR A 241 -1.71 -5.05 8.20
N ASN A 242 -1.77 -3.78 7.81
CA ASN A 242 -2.99 -2.95 7.78
C ASN A 242 -3.30 -2.40 6.38
N GLY A 243 -2.52 -2.75 5.35
CA GLY A 243 -2.89 -2.50 3.96
C GLY A 243 -4.26 -3.13 3.64
N GLN A 244 -5.21 -2.33 3.16
CA GLN A 244 -6.60 -2.77 3.01
C GLN A 244 -7.46 -1.86 2.11
N ASP A 245 -8.63 -2.39 1.73
CA ASP A 245 -9.76 -1.63 1.20
C ASP A 245 -11.02 -1.87 2.03
N THR A 246 -11.67 -0.78 2.44
CA THR A 246 -12.99 -0.80 3.06
C THR A 246 -13.89 0.16 2.29
N VAL A 247 -15.03 -0.33 1.84
CA VAL A 247 -16.06 0.45 1.16
C VAL A 247 -17.33 0.35 1.99
N LEU A 248 -17.83 1.49 2.45
CA LEU A 248 -19.06 1.60 3.23
C LEU A 248 -20.07 2.46 2.48
N ARG A 249 -21.32 2.01 2.39
CA ARG A 249 -22.43 2.80 1.91
C ARG A 249 -22.74 3.90 2.93
N ALA A 250 -22.28 5.11 2.63
CA ALA A 250 -22.43 6.29 3.47
C ALA A 250 -22.84 7.47 2.57
N PRO A 251 -24.14 7.58 2.20
CA PRO A 251 -24.61 8.63 1.31
C PRO A 251 -24.29 10.02 1.82
N LYS A 252 -24.16 10.98 0.90
CA LYS A 252 -23.92 12.39 1.26
C LYS A 252 -24.99 12.89 2.23
N ARG A 253 -24.56 13.72 3.17
CA ARG A 253 -25.39 14.38 4.19
C ARG A 253 -25.34 15.89 3.99
N ASN A 254 -26.23 16.63 4.65
CA ASN A 254 -26.20 18.11 4.69
C ASN A 254 -25.08 18.63 5.62
N ILE A 255 -23.87 18.11 5.47
CA ILE A 255 -22.64 18.53 6.16
C ILE A 255 -21.51 18.57 5.13
N ASP A 256 -20.37 19.15 5.51
CA ASP A 256 -19.15 19.14 4.72
C ASP A 256 -18.70 17.70 4.45
N ASP A 257 -18.83 17.27 3.19
CA ASP A 257 -18.58 15.89 2.79
C ASP A 257 -17.10 15.51 2.93
N HIS A 258 -16.17 16.44 2.73
CA HIS A 258 -14.74 16.19 2.93
C HIS A 258 -14.46 15.85 4.39
N LYS A 259 -14.99 16.64 5.33
CA LYS A 259 -14.87 16.34 6.76
C LYS A 259 -15.57 15.03 7.14
N PHE A 260 -16.72 14.76 6.53
CA PHE A 260 -17.49 13.56 6.79
C PHE A 260 -16.74 12.30 6.35
N ILE A 261 -16.29 12.23 5.10
CA ILE A 261 -15.55 11.06 4.59
C ILE A 261 -14.24 10.88 5.34
N LYS A 262 -13.54 11.98 5.69
CA LYS A 262 -12.34 11.90 6.53
C LYS A 262 -12.64 11.27 7.88
N SER A 263 -13.73 11.64 8.54
CA SER A 263 -14.11 11.04 9.83
C SER A 263 -14.37 9.54 9.72
N ILE A 264 -14.93 9.07 8.59
CA ILE A 264 -15.11 7.65 8.30
C ILE A 264 -13.73 6.97 8.16
N GLY A 265 -12.81 7.56 7.40
CA GLY A 265 -11.43 7.09 7.26
C GLY A 265 -10.75 6.92 8.62
N SER A 266 -10.77 7.97 9.45
CA SER A 266 -10.23 7.95 10.80
C SER A 266 -10.86 6.86 11.68
N ALA A 267 -12.18 6.68 11.60
CA ALA A 267 -12.89 5.65 12.37
C ALA A 267 -12.49 4.22 11.95
N VAL A 268 -12.37 3.97 10.65
CA VAL A 268 -11.89 2.69 10.11
C VAL A 268 -10.46 2.40 10.55
N MET A 269 -9.57 3.38 10.48
CA MET A 269 -8.18 3.21 10.93
C MET A 269 -8.08 2.97 12.44
N LYS A 270 -8.85 3.74 13.24
CA LYS A 270 -8.93 3.53 14.68
C LYS A 270 -9.41 2.13 15.04
N LEU A 271 -10.42 1.62 14.32
CA LEU A 271 -10.94 0.27 14.52
C LEU A 271 -9.88 -0.81 14.29
N GLN A 272 -9.04 -0.67 13.24
CA GLN A 272 -7.93 -1.59 12.99
C GLN A 272 -6.90 -1.54 14.12
N PHE A 273 -6.54 -0.34 14.58
CA PHE A 273 -5.55 -0.17 15.65
C PHE A 273 -6.05 -0.67 17.01
N ASP A 274 -7.32 -0.45 17.35
CA ASP A 274 -7.92 -0.96 18.58
C ASP A 274 -7.94 -2.50 18.62
N ALA A 275 -7.97 -3.16 17.45
CA ALA A 275 -7.98 -4.61 17.32
C ALA A 275 -6.58 -5.25 17.36
N GLU A 276 -5.50 -4.47 17.50
CA GLU A 276 -4.11 -4.96 17.45
C GLU A 276 -3.78 -5.99 18.52
N LYS A 277 -4.38 -5.90 19.70
CA LYS A 277 -4.12 -6.84 20.80
C LYS A 277 -4.83 -8.17 20.64
N MET A 278 -5.72 -8.30 19.65
CA MET A 278 -6.46 -9.53 19.37
C MET A 278 -5.57 -10.55 18.64
N SER A 279 -5.97 -11.81 18.71
CA SER A 279 -5.44 -12.84 17.80
C SER A 279 -5.77 -12.46 16.35
N ILE A 280 -4.98 -12.87 15.36
CA ILE A 280 -5.19 -12.51 13.96
C ILE A 280 -6.59 -12.94 13.47
N LYS A 281 -7.02 -14.16 13.85
CA LYS A 281 -8.33 -14.68 13.46
C LYS A 281 -9.48 -13.90 14.09
N ASP A 282 -9.37 -13.55 15.37
CA ASP A 282 -10.43 -12.81 16.07
C ASP A 282 -10.46 -11.35 15.62
N ARG A 283 -9.30 -10.77 15.31
CA ARG A 283 -9.14 -9.40 14.79
C ARG A 283 -9.99 -9.19 13.54
N ASP A 284 -9.83 -10.06 12.55
CA ASP A 284 -10.47 -9.87 11.24
C ASP A 284 -12.00 -9.95 11.35
N ASN A 285 -12.50 -10.96 12.07
CA ASN A 285 -13.94 -11.09 12.33
C ASN A 285 -14.48 -9.91 13.14
N TYR A 286 -13.73 -9.43 14.13
CA TYR A 286 -14.11 -8.26 14.91
C TYR A 286 -14.23 -7.01 14.04
N ILE A 287 -13.23 -6.72 13.20
CA ILE A 287 -13.22 -5.56 12.30
C ILE A 287 -14.39 -5.65 11.32
N ILE A 288 -14.55 -6.78 10.62
CA ILE A 288 -15.62 -6.98 9.62
C ILE A 288 -17.00 -6.77 10.24
N ASN A 289 -17.24 -7.37 11.42
CA ASN A 289 -18.53 -7.22 12.11
C ASN A 289 -18.77 -5.77 12.56
N LYS A 290 -17.75 -5.06 13.02
CA LYS A 290 -17.86 -3.65 13.41
C LYS A 290 -18.16 -2.76 12.21
N LEU A 291 -17.48 -2.95 11.09
CA LEU A 291 -17.73 -2.22 9.84
C LEU A 291 -19.16 -2.46 9.33
N SER A 292 -19.63 -3.70 9.32
CA SER A 292 -21.01 -4.02 8.92
C SER A 292 -22.04 -3.35 9.83
N ASN A 293 -21.80 -3.30 11.14
CA ASN A 293 -22.69 -2.63 12.09
C ASN A 293 -22.66 -1.11 11.95
N MET A 294 -21.49 -0.50 11.68
CA MET A 294 -21.37 0.93 11.40
C MET A 294 -22.24 1.33 10.20
N GLU A 295 -22.12 0.58 9.09
CA GLU A 295 -22.90 0.81 7.88
C GLU A 295 -24.41 0.62 8.10
N LYS A 296 -24.82 -0.49 8.74
CA LYS A 296 -26.25 -0.78 9.02
C LYS A 296 -26.92 0.28 9.88
N ASN A 297 -26.22 0.79 10.88
CA ASN A 297 -26.75 1.80 11.79
C ASN A 297 -26.63 3.22 11.23
N GLY A 298 -25.87 3.42 10.15
CA GLY A 298 -25.51 4.74 9.64
C GLY A 298 -24.73 5.59 10.66
N VAL A 299 -24.09 4.95 11.64
CA VAL A 299 -23.28 5.62 12.66
C VAL A 299 -21.82 5.43 12.26
N PHE A 300 -21.24 6.50 11.77
CA PHE A 300 -19.86 6.59 11.35
C PHE A 300 -19.09 7.55 12.25
#